data_AF-A0A444W379-F1
#
_entry.id   AF-A0A444W379-F1
#
_cell.length_a   1.000
_cell.length_b   1.000
_cell.length_c   1.000
_cell.angle_alpha   90.00
_cell.angle_beta   90.00
_cell.angle_gamma   90.00
#
_symmetry.space_group_name_H-M   'P 1'
#
loop_
_entity.id
_entity.type
_entity.pdbx_description
1 polymer ?
#
loop_
_entity_poly.entity_id
_entity_poly.type
_entity_poly.pdbx_seq_one_letter_code
_entity_poly.pdbx_strand_id
1 'polypeptide(L)'
;MSDRIYILDKKLLASDRKRFESGIVDFIFVFILIFVSGFIIVITGNIFNWDIFSVWDRFITDSTYLAFFTFLMLNYFFMECFFGATMGKFAAGIVVVTENGTKPNFVKILVRTLCRLIPFDIFSFLGKSGGFWHDSISKTHVVVRRELEKDMEIFYQIDLIGEKEVV
;
A
#
# COMPACT_ATOMS: atom_id res chain seq x y z
N MET A 1 -24.87 23.76 -1.64
CA MET A 1 -23.89 22.73 -1.22
C MET A 1 -24.62 21.50 -0.70
N SER A 2 -24.85 20.56 -1.60
CA SER A 2 -25.44 19.25 -1.36
C SER A 2 -24.47 18.40 -0.51
N ASP A 3 -24.84 18.06 0.73
CA ASP A 3 -24.09 17.18 1.65
C ASP A 3 -24.09 15.70 1.19
N ARG A 4 -23.90 15.45 -0.12
CA ARG A 4 -23.82 14.08 -0.63
C ARG A 4 -22.41 13.55 -0.43
N ILE A 5 -22.30 12.63 0.52
CA ILE A 5 -21.09 11.86 0.77
C ILE A 5 -20.90 10.90 -0.42
N TYR A 6 -19.78 11.01 -1.13
CA TYR A 6 -19.39 10.05 -2.16
C TYR A 6 -19.19 8.67 -1.52
N ILE A 7 -19.86 7.65 -2.07
CA ILE A 7 -19.72 6.26 -1.64
C ILE A 7 -19.09 5.49 -2.79
N LEU A 8 -17.99 4.80 -2.51
CA LEU A 8 -17.24 4.04 -3.50
C LEU A 8 -18.08 2.90 -4.11
N ASP A 9 -18.22 2.88 -5.45
CA ASP A 9 -18.82 1.74 -6.16
C ASP A 9 -17.88 0.52 -6.13
N LYS A 10 -18.43 -0.65 -5.82
CA LYS A 10 -17.73 -1.94 -5.86
C LYS A 10 -17.15 -2.29 -7.24
N LYS A 11 -17.68 -1.69 -8.32
CA LYS A 11 -17.15 -1.88 -9.68
C LYS A 11 -15.75 -1.29 -9.89
N LEU A 12 -15.36 -0.31 -9.08
CA LEU A 12 -14.06 0.37 -9.14
C LEU A 12 -12.96 -0.40 -8.39
N LEU A 13 -13.32 -1.49 -7.72
CA LEU A 13 -12.38 -2.34 -6.99
C LEU A 13 -11.39 -2.97 -7.97
N ALA A 14 -10.10 -2.81 -7.67
CA ALA A 14 -9.04 -3.40 -8.46
C ALA A 14 -9.12 -4.94 -8.40
N SER A 15 -9.12 -5.56 -9.58
CA SER A 15 -9.06 -7.01 -9.76
C SER A 15 -7.91 -7.63 -8.95
N ASP A 16 -8.13 -8.84 -8.43
CA ASP A 16 -7.13 -9.56 -7.63
C ASP A 16 -5.80 -9.77 -8.36
N ARG A 17 -5.84 -9.91 -9.70
CA ARG A 17 -4.64 -10.03 -10.54
C ARG A 17 -3.72 -8.83 -10.43
N LYS A 18 -4.26 -7.60 -10.52
CA LYS A 18 -3.48 -6.36 -10.36
C LYS A 18 -2.88 -6.23 -8.97
N ARG A 19 -3.56 -6.75 -7.94
CA ARG A 19 -3.06 -6.78 -6.56
C ARG A 19 -1.86 -7.74 -6.45
N PHE A 20 -1.95 -8.90 -7.08
CA PHE A 20 -0.86 -9.88 -7.11
C PHE A 20 0.36 -9.36 -7.87
N GLU A 21 0.17 -8.74 -9.04
CA GLU A 21 1.24 -8.10 -9.82
C GLU A 21 1.94 -7.01 -9.01
N SER A 22 1.18 -6.17 -8.30
CA SER A 22 1.74 -5.15 -7.41
C SER A 22 2.60 -5.77 -6.31
N GLY A 23 2.16 -6.90 -5.73
CA GLY A 23 2.93 -7.63 -4.73
C GLY A 23 4.26 -8.19 -5.25
N ILE A 24 4.30 -8.65 -6.51
CA ILE A 24 5.55 -9.08 -7.15
C ILE A 24 6.50 -7.89 -7.34
N VAL A 25 5.99 -6.74 -7.78
CA VAL A 25 6.81 -5.53 -7.94
C VAL A 25 7.36 -5.06 -6.59
N ASP A 26 6.54 -5.08 -5.53
CA ASP A 26 6.97 -4.76 -4.17
C ASP A 26 8.07 -5.73 -3.69
N PHE A 27 7.97 -7.03 -4.03
CA PHE A 27 9.01 -8.02 -3.72
C PHE A 27 10.35 -7.70 -4.42
N ILE A 28 10.33 -7.41 -5.72
CA ILE A 28 11.52 -7.01 -6.48
C ILE A 28 12.13 -5.73 -5.88
N PHE A 29 11.28 -4.78 -5.50
CA PHE A 29 11.74 -3.52 -4.91
C PHE A 29 12.44 -3.73 -3.56
N VAL A 30 11.92 -4.63 -2.72
CA VAL A 30 12.57 -5.02 -1.45
C VAL A 30 13.95 -5.64 -1.71
N PHE A 31 14.09 -6.50 -2.72
CA PHE A 31 15.40 -7.04 -3.11
C PHE A 31 16.40 -5.94 -3.47
N ILE A 32 15.97 -4.97 -4.28
CA ILE A 32 16.80 -3.81 -4.66
C ILE A 32 17.19 -3.00 -3.40
N LEU A 33 16.25 -2.78 -2.48
CA LEU A 33 16.53 -2.05 -1.23
C LEU A 33 17.56 -2.77 -0.34
N ILE A 34 17.46 -4.09 -0.19
CA ILE A 34 18.43 -4.87 0.58
C ILE A 34 19.81 -4.71 -0.05
N PHE A 35 19.91 -4.85 -1.37
CA PHE A 35 21.16 -4.66 -2.11
C PHE A 35 21.74 -3.25 -1.90
N VAL A 36 20.93 -2.20 -2.09
CA VAL A 36 21.34 -0.80 -1.88
C VAL A 36 21.76 -0.55 -0.42
N SER A 37 21.07 -1.13 0.55
CA SER A 37 21.42 -0.98 1.96
C SER A 37 22.81 -1.56 2.28
N GLY A 38 23.17 -2.70 1.66
CA GLY A 38 24.51 -3.27 1.78
C GLY A 38 25.59 -2.35 1.23
N PHE A 39 25.36 -1.75 0.05
CA PHE A 39 26.28 -0.76 -0.52
C PHE A 39 26.50 0.45 0.39
N ILE A 40 25.41 1.01 0.94
CA ILE A 40 25.48 2.15 1.86
C ILE A 40 26.29 1.80 3.11
N ILE A 41 26.09 0.60 3.66
CA ILE A 41 26.79 0.14 4.86
C ILE A 41 28.27 -0.08 4.59
N VAL A 42 28.65 -0.65 3.44
CA VAL A 42 30.06 -0.80 3.05
C VAL A 42 30.72 0.57 2.91
N ILE A 43 30.08 1.53 2.25
CA ILE A 43 30.63 2.89 2.08
C ILE A 43 30.80 3.58 3.44
N THR A 44 29.77 3.53 4.28
CA THR A 44 29.78 4.17 5.60
C THR A 44 30.79 3.51 6.54
N GLY A 45 30.86 2.18 6.55
CA GLY A 45 31.85 1.43 7.34
C GLY A 45 33.27 1.79 6.97
N ASN A 46 33.57 1.95 5.67
CA ASN A 46 34.89 2.41 5.20
C ASN A 46 35.19 3.86 5.57
N ILE A 47 34.21 4.77 5.52
CA ILE A 47 34.42 6.19 5.87
C ILE A 47 34.69 6.36 7.38
N PHE A 48 33.93 5.66 8.22
CA PHE A 48 33.99 5.80 9.68
C PHE A 48 34.93 4.79 10.36
N ASN A 49 35.56 3.88 9.60
CA ASN A 49 36.32 2.72 10.13
C ASN A 49 35.52 1.91 11.16
N TRP A 50 34.22 1.74 10.90
CA TRP A 50 33.32 0.99 11.77
C TRP A 50 33.04 -0.37 11.18
N ASP A 51 33.12 -1.41 12.00
CA ASP A 51 32.82 -2.79 11.61
C ASP A 51 31.29 -3.07 11.62
N ILE A 52 30.52 -2.17 11.02
CA ILE A 52 29.06 -2.31 10.88
C ILE A 52 28.71 -3.31 9.78
N PHE A 53 29.62 -3.53 8.84
CA PHE A 53 29.42 -4.49 7.76
C PHE A 53 29.24 -5.91 8.28
N SER A 54 30.05 -6.35 9.26
CA SER A 54 29.92 -7.69 9.84
C SER A 54 28.59 -7.91 10.55
N VAL A 55 28.04 -6.87 11.20
CA VAL A 55 26.70 -6.93 11.82
C VAL A 55 25.60 -7.05 10.77
N TRP A 56 25.71 -6.27 9.68
CA TRP A 56 24.74 -6.33 8.59
C TRP A 56 24.79 -7.67 7.85
N ASP A 57 25.98 -8.15 7.50
CA ASP A 57 26.19 -9.43 6.84
C ASP A 57 25.61 -10.59 7.66
N ARG A 58 25.89 -10.60 8.97
CA ARG A 58 25.32 -11.60 9.88
C ARG A 58 23.80 -11.55 9.92
N PHE A 59 23.22 -10.35 9.96
CA PHE A 59 21.77 -10.19 9.98
C PHE A 59 21.10 -10.72 8.69
N ILE A 60 21.70 -10.45 7.53
CA ILE A 60 21.19 -10.93 6.24
C ILE A 60 21.41 -12.44 6.07
N THR A 61 22.57 -12.96 6.47
CA THR A 61 22.97 -14.35 6.19
C THR A 61 22.42 -15.34 7.22
N ASP A 62 22.54 -15.04 8.53
CA ASP A 62 22.07 -15.96 9.58
C ASP A 62 20.54 -15.91 9.76
N SER A 63 19.91 -14.79 9.37
CA SER A 63 18.50 -14.52 9.60
C SER A 63 17.78 -14.04 8.33
N THR A 64 18.11 -14.62 7.17
CA THR A 64 17.60 -14.18 5.86
C THR A 64 16.08 -14.01 5.80
N TYR A 65 15.32 -14.96 6.35
CA TYR A 65 13.86 -14.87 6.38
C TYR A 65 13.35 -13.71 7.23
N LEU A 66 13.95 -13.51 8.41
CA LEU A 66 13.57 -12.43 9.33
C LEU A 66 13.96 -11.07 8.76
N ALA A 67 15.17 -10.96 8.21
CA ALA A 67 15.66 -9.75 7.55
C ALA A 67 14.76 -9.37 6.38
N PHE A 68 14.43 -10.32 5.50
CA PHE A 68 13.53 -10.08 4.38
C PHE A 68 12.16 -9.60 4.85
N PHE A 69 11.58 -10.26 5.86
CA PHE A 69 10.29 -9.87 6.42
C PHE A 69 10.32 -8.46 7.03
N THR A 70 11.38 -8.11 7.77
CA THR A 70 11.57 -6.78 8.35
C THR A 70 11.68 -5.70 7.28
N PHE A 71 12.50 -5.90 6.26
CA PHE A 71 12.65 -4.95 5.15
C PHE A 71 11.34 -4.77 4.38
N LEU A 72 10.62 -5.86 4.16
CA LEU A 72 9.32 -5.84 3.49
C LEU A 72 8.29 -5.05 4.31
N MET A 73 8.19 -5.32 5.61
CA MET A 73 7.29 -4.57 6.51
C MET A 73 7.66 -3.10 6.62
N LEU A 74 8.95 -2.77 6.71
CA LEU A 74 9.43 -1.38 6.71
C LEU A 74 9.08 -0.69 5.39
N ASN A 75 9.30 -1.35 4.25
CA ASN A 75 8.95 -0.79 2.95
C ASN A 75 7.45 -0.48 2.86
N TYR A 76 6.60 -1.44 3.22
CA TYR A 76 5.15 -1.25 3.27
C TYR A 76 4.76 -0.09 4.18
N PHE A 77 5.30 -0.05 5.39
CA PHE A 77 4.97 0.98 6.38
C PHE A 77 5.41 2.37 5.93
N PHE A 78 6.68 2.54 5.53
CA PHE A 78 7.20 3.83 5.10
C PHE A 78 6.51 4.32 3.82
N MET A 79 6.34 3.46 2.81
CA MET A 79 5.72 3.89 1.57
C MET A 79 4.23 4.16 1.72
N GLU A 80 3.47 3.29 2.40
CA GLU A 80 2.05 3.57 2.64
C GLU A 80 1.89 4.81 3.52
N CYS A 81 2.75 5.04 4.51
CA CYS A 81 2.72 6.25 5.34
C CYS A 81 2.95 7.54 4.53
N PHE A 82 4.01 7.61 3.73
CA PHE A 82 4.38 8.84 3.02
C PHE A 82 3.57 9.06 1.73
N PHE A 83 3.27 7.99 1.00
CA PHE A 83 2.68 8.08 -0.34
C PHE A 83 1.24 7.57 -0.42
N GLY A 84 0.71 6.92 0.63
CA GLY A 84 -0.63 6.30 0.62
C GLY A 84 -0.73 5.06 -0.29
N ALA A 85 0.40 4.62 -0.86
CA ALA A 85 0.54 3.47 -1.73
C ALA A 85 1.98 2.97 -1.67
N THR A 86 2.17 1.66 -1.89
CA THR A 86 3.51 1.10 -2.10
C THR A 86 4.01 1.35 -3.51
N MET A 87 5.31 1.18 -3.74
CA MET A 87 5.88 1.37 -5.08
C MET A 87 5.28 0.43 -6.11
N GLY A 88 4.99 -0.82 -5.76
CA GLY A 88 4.31 -1.77 -6.63
C GLY A 88 2.88 -1.35 -6.93
N LYS A 89 2.14 -0.86 -5.93
CA LYS A 89 0.79 -0.30 -6.14
C LYS A 89 0.81 0.96 -6.99
N PHE A 90 1.81 1.81 -6.79
CA PHE A 90 2.03 3.02 -7.58
C PHE A 90 2.33 2.66 -9.05
N ALA A 91 3.19 1.65 -9.28
CA ALA A 91 3.51 1.15 -10.60
C ALA A 91 2.31 0.51 -11.31
N ALA A 92 1.46 -0.22 -10.58
CA ALA A 92 0.22 -0.79 -11.09
C ALA A 92 -0.94 0.22 -11.22
N GLY A 93 -0.74 1.47 -10.80
CA GLY A 93 -1.76 2.52 -10.84
C GLY A 93 -2.94 2.25 -9.90
N ILE A 94 -2.74 1.47 -8.84
CA ILE A 94 -3.75 1.17 -7.83
C ILE A 94 -3.44 1.92 -6.55
N VAL A 95 -4.48 2.40 -5.88
CA VAL A 95 -4.37 3.17 -4.63
C VAL A 95 -5.29 2.59 -3.58
N VAL A 96 -4.87 2.69 -2.33
CA VAL A 96 -5.72 2.33 -1.19
C VAL A 96 -6.54 3.57 -0.84
N VAL A 97 -7.85 3.44 -0.79
CA VAL A 97 -8.79 4.50 -0.40
C VAL A 97 -9.75 4.00 0.66
N THR A 98 -10.37 4.94 1.37
CA THR A 98 -11.47 4.62 2.29
C THR A 98 -12.78 4.47 1.53
N GLU A 99 -13.86 4.06 2.23
CA GLU A 99 -15.22 3.96 1.68
C GLU A 99 -15.70 5.26 1.00
N ASN A 100 -15.11 6.41 1.36
CA ASN A 100 -15.44 7.72 0.82
C ASN A 100 -14.52 8.15 -0.34
N GLY A 101 -13.70 7.25 -0.90
CA GLY A 101 -12.75 7.57 -1.97
C GLY A 101 -11.54 8.43 -1.54
N THR A 102 -11.45 8.82 -0.26
CA THR A 102 -10.37 9.65 0.26
C THR A 102 -9.16 8.83 0.70
N LYS A 103 -7.98 9.48 0.73
CA LYS A 103 -6.73 8.87 1.22
C LYS A 103 -6.92 8.34 2.66
N PRO A 104 -6.47 7.12 2.97
CA PRO A 104 -6.57 6.56 4.32
C PRO A 104 -5.76 7.39 5.31
N ASN A 105 -6.30 7.60 6.50
CA ASN A 105 -5.57 8.22 7.60
C ASN A 105 -4.42 7.31 8.06
N PHE A 106 -3.33 7.89 8.56
CA PHE A 106 -2.13 7.19 9.05
C PHE A 106 -2.47 6.04 10.02
N VAL A 107 -3.43 6.25 10.91
CA VAL A 107 -3.91 5.22 11.86
C VAL A 107 -4.49 4.00 11.13
N LYS A 108 -5.25 4.20 10.04
CA LYS A 108 -5.81 3.10 9.25
C LYS A 108 -4.72 2.32 8.51
N ILE A 109 -3.68 3.02 8.04
CA ILE A 109 -2.51 2.40 7.38
C ILE A 109 -1.73 1.55 8.38
N LEU A 110 -1.55 2.04 9.60
CA LEU A 110 -0.88 1.30 10.67
C LEU A 110 -1.65 0.05 11.06
N VAL A 111 -2.97 0.16 11.27
CA VAL A 111 -3.85 -1.00 11.52
C VAL A 111 -3.77 -2.00 10.36
N ARG A 112 -3.83 -1.52 9.11
CA ARG A 112 -3.69 -2.37 7.91
C ARG A 112 -2.35 -3.09 7.85
N THR A 113 -1.26 -2.41 8.21
CA THR A 113 0.10 -3.00 8.24
C THR A 113 0.21 -4.05 9.36
N LEU A 114 -0.34 -3.77 10.55
CA LEU A 114 -0.42 -4.73 11.66
C LEU A 114 -1.29 -5.93 11.33
N CYS A 115 -2.41 -5.74 10.63
CA CYS A 115 -3.30 -6.84 10.22
C CYS A 115 -2.66 -7.76 9.17
N ARG A 116 -1.71 -7.26 8.35
CA ARG A 116 -0.92 -8.13 7.46
C ARG A 116 0.10 -8.99 8.19
N LEU A 117 0.42 -8.68 9.44
CA LEU A 117 1.24 -9.52 10.31
C LEU A 117 0.51 -10.79 10.76
N ILE A 118 -0.81 -10.89 10.50
CA ILE A 118 -1.61 -12.07 10.83
C ILE A 118 -1.26 -13.17 9.81
N PRO A 119 -0.59 -14.26 10.23
CA PRO A 119 -0.07 -15.29 9.31
C PRO A 119 -1.16 -16.09 8.56
N PHE A 120 -2.43 -15.89 8.91
CA PHE A 120 -3.59 -16.54 8.28
C PHE A 120 -4.33 -15.67 7.25
N ASP A 121 -3.82 -14.48 6.93
CA ASP A 121 -4.43 -13.56 5.96
C ASP A 121 -4.39 -14.10 4.51
N ILE A 122 -3.51 -15.06 4.21
CA ILE A 122 -3.52 -15.77 2.92
C ILE A 122 -4.73 -16.72 2.82
N PHE A 123 -5.18 -17.31 3.94
CA PHE A 123 -6.37 -18.17 3.99
C PHE A 123 -7.68 -17.40 3.94
N SER A 124 -7.65 -16.10 4.26
CA SER A 124 -8.80 -15.19 4.05
C SER A 124 -9.27 -15.16 2.60
N PHE A 125 -8.41 -15.48 1.63
CA PHE A 125 -8.77 -15.58 0.21
C PHE A 125 -9.81 -16.68 -0.07
N LEU A 126 -9.90 -17.72 0.78
CA LEU A 126 -10.89 -18.80 0.65
C LEU A 126 -12.25 -18.47 1.31
N GLY A 127 -12.37 -17.33 1.98
CA GLY A 127 -13.59 -16.92 2.68
C GLY A 127 -14.66 -16.36 1.74
N LYS A 128 -15.94 -16.63 2.02
CA LYS A 128 -17.15 -16.18 1.27
C LYS A 128 -17.31 -14.67 1.08
N SER A 129 -16.43 -13.85 1.64
CA SER A 129 -16.39 -12.39 1.48
C SER A 129 -15.14 -12.10 0.65
N GLY A 130 -15.30 -11.72 -0.62
CA GLY A 130 -14.20 -11.51 -1.59
C GLY A 130 -13.28 -10.34 -1.28
N GLY A 131 -12.71 -10.28 -0.08
CA GLY A 131 -11.74 -9.29 0.38
C GLY A 131 -10.82 -9.89 1.44
N PHE A 132 -9.57 -9.44 1.45
CA PHE A 132 -8.59 -9.84 2.45
C PHE A 132 -9.02 -9.36 3.85
N TRP A 133 -8.72 -10.12 4.91
CA TRP A 133 -9.11 -9.75 6.27
C TRP A 133 -8.51 -8.40 6.66
N HIS A 134 -7.29 -8.10 6.20
CA HIS A 134 -6.70 -6.78 6.41
C HIS A 134 -7.47 -5.63 5.71
N ASP A 135 -8.12 -5.87 4.57
CA ASP A 135 -8.97 -4.88 3.88
C ASP A 135 -10.26 -4.64 4.68
N SER A 136 -10.89 -5.73 5.16
CA SER A 136 -12.13 -5.69 5.94
C SER A 136 -11.95 -5.02 7.30
N ILE A 137 -10.84 -5.33 8.00
CA ILE A 137 -10.53 -4.78 9.33
C ILE A 137 -10.14 -3.30 9.23
N SER A 138 -9.39 -2.92 8.19
CA SER A 138 -9.00 -1.51 7.99
C SER A 138 -10.08 -0.64 7.34
N LYS A 139 -11.19 -1.24 6.87
CA LYS A 139 -12.22 -0.58 6.04
C LYS A 139 -11.59 0.21 4.90
N THR A 140 -10.64 -0.43 4.21
CA THR A 140 -9.97 0.15 3.06
C THR A 140 -10.22 -0.68 1.81
N HIS A 141 -10.33 0.01 0.69
CA HIS A 141 -10.57 -0.56 -0.62
C HIS A 141 -9.39 -0.22 -1.54
N VAL A 142 -8.98 -1.19 -2.35
CA VAL A 142 -7.96 -0.97 -3.38
C VAL A 142 -8.68 -0.72 -4.70
N VAL A 143 -8.44 0.44 -5.29
CA VAL A 143 -9.09 0.88 -6.52
C VAL A 143 -8.07 1.36 -7.55
N VAL A 144 -8.46 1.32 -8.82
CA VAL A 144 -7.64 1.88 -9.89
C VAL A 144 -7.73 3.41 -9.81
N ARG A 145 -6.59 4.08 -9.60
CA ARG A 145 -6.54 5.53 -9.36
C ARG A 145 -7.24 6.33 -10.47
N ARG A 146 -6.98 5.97 -11.73
CA ARG A 146 -7.55 6.66 -12.90
C ARG A 146 -9.07 6.48 -13.01
N GLU A 147 -9.60 5.34 -12.56
CA GLU A 147 -11.04 5.07 -12.62
C GLU A 147 -11.75 5.82 -11.49
N LEU A 148 -11.14 5.87 -10.30
CA LEU A 148 -11.63 6.66 -9.17
C LEU A 148 -11.67 8.17 -9.50
N GLU A 149 -10.59 8.72 -10.05
CA GLU A 149 -10.50 10.15 -10.40
C GLU A 149 -11.61 10.54 -11.39
N LYS A 150 -11.85 9.71 -12.41
CA LYS A 150 -12.93 9.92 -13.39
C LYS A 150 -14.33 9.83 -12.77
N ASP A 151 -14.54 8.85 -11.90
CA ASP A 151 -15.85 8.64 -11.27
C ASP A 151 -16.20 9.79 -10.30
N MET A 152 -15.21 10.26 -9.54
CA MET A 152 -15.37 11.44 -8.69
C MET A 152 -15.63 12.70 -9.53
N GLU A 153 -14.92 12.89 -10.65
CA GLU A 153 -15.12 14.03 -11.53
C GLU A 153 -16.55 14.04 -12.12
N ILE A 154 -17.05 12.88 -12.57
CA ILE A 154 -18.43 12.72 -13.04
C ILE A 154 -19.43 13.02 -11.92
N PHE A 155 -19.20 12.50 -10.71
CA PHE A 155 -20.07 12.71 -9.56
C PHE A 155 -20.22 14.19 -9.20
N TYR A 156 -19.10 14.93 -9.14
CA TYR A 156 -19.12 16.37 -8.86
C TYR A 156 -19.68 17.20 -10.03
N GLN A 157 -19.44 16.79 -11.29
CA GLN A 157 -20.04 17.46 -12.45
C GLN A 157 -21.56 17.28 -12.51
N ILE A 158 -22.09 16.11 -12.14
CA ILE A 158 -23.54 15.89 -12.04
C ILE A 158 -24.17 16.78 -10.97
N ASP A 159 -23.49 17.01 -9.85
CA ASP A 159 -23.97 17.89 -8.78
C ASP A 159 -24.08 19.35 -9.26
N LEU A 160 -23.13 19.81 -10.08
CA LEU A 160 -23.14 21.14 -10.70
C LEU A 160 -24.27 21.34 -11.73
N ILE A 161 -24.69 20.28 -12.43
CA ILE A 161 -25.81 20.34 -13.38
C ILE A 161 -27.16 20.49 -12.65
N GLY A 162 -27.24 20.05 -11.39
CA GLY A 162 -28.43 20.14 -10.54
C GLY A 162 -28.65 21.49 -9.85
N GLU A 163 -27.59 22.29 -9.68
CA GLU A 163 -27.70 23.69 -9.25
C GLU A 163 -28.12 24.56 -10.46
N LYS A 164 -29.41 24.48 -10.83
CA LYS A 164 -30.00 25.52 -11.68
C LYS A 164 -29.78 26.86 -11.01
N GLU A 165 -29.15 27.78 -11.75
CA GLU A 165 -28.99 29.19 -11.41
C GLU A 165 -30.27 29.72 -10.78
N VAL A 166 -30.19 30.06 -9.49
CA VAL A 166 -31.19 30.90 -8.85
C VAL A 166 -30.93 32.32 -9.37
N VAL A 167 -31.52 32.62 -10.52
CA VAL A 167 -31.70 33.99 -11.02
C VAL A 167 -32.85 34.64 -10.25
#